data_AF-A0A0U3TF24-F1
#
_entry.id   AF-A0A0U3TF24-F1
#
_cell.length_a   1.000
_cell.length_b   1.000
_cell.length_c   1.000
_cell.angle_alpha   90.00
_cell.angle_beta   90.00
_cell.angle_gamma   90.00
#
_symmetry.space_group_name_H-M   'P 1'
#
loop_
_entity.id
_entity.type
_entity.pdbx_description
1 polymer ?
#
loop_
_entity_poly.entity_id
_entity_poly.type
_entity_poly.pdbx_seq_one_letter_code
_entity_poly.pdbx_strand_id
1 'polypeptide(L)'
;MERGRAPVMRSFLGGCMTPTGFEGYCLASSIAGDGRTPSLYEGNETVNMLAEAFVNEVLREQPAVETRIQMRHPELYAEIDRLKVEGEFRLSIFWPLTLFIALLGWNWSPLALTLLVLPPFLARDGFRRIAESSQKTWGALVAKEVTSPTIDAMDAARQSKTAPFDFLERYPALEPGFEFPDEVAFDSETEDEYAVSENRMRS
;
A
#
# COMPACT_ATOMS: atom_id res chain seq x y z
N MET A 1 -11.23 -25.22 -30.04
CA MET A 1 -12.26 -24.21 -29.74
C MET A 1 -12.85 -24.53 -28.39
N GLU A 2 -12.26 -23.98 -27.33
CA GLU A 2 -12.87 -23.88 -26.00
C GLU A 2 -12.70 -22.43 -25.53
N ARG A 3 -13.71 -21.96 -24.82
CA ARG A 3 -14.06 -20.54 -24.69
C ARG A 3 -13.08 -19.79 -23.81
N GLY A 4 -12.44 -18.78 -24.38
CA GLY A 4 -11.71 -17.75 -23.65
C GLY A 4 -12.61 -17.06 -22.63
N ARG A 5 -12.18 -17.06 -21.38
CA ARG A 5 -12.60 -16.10 -20.37
C ARG A 5 -11.35 -15.35 -19.95
N ALA A 6 -11.24 -14.10 -20.37
CA ALA A 6 -10.31 -13.17 -19.76
C ALA A 6 -10.83 -12.81 -18.37
N PRO A 7 -9.98 -12.74 -17.33
CA PRO A 7 -10.37 -12.15 -16.06
C PRO A 7 -10.67 -10.67 -16.31
N VAL A 8 -11.96 -10.32 -16.21
CA VAL A 8 -12.38 -8.93 -16.15
C VAL A 8 -12.12 -8.48 -14.72
N MET A 9 -11.17 -7.56 -14.52
CA MET A 9 -11.10 -6.79 -13.27
C MET A 9 -12.47 -6.15 -13.09
N ARG A 10 -13.22 -6.63 -12.09
CA ARG A 10 -14.44 -5.94 -11.66
C ARG A 10 -13.99 -4.56 -11.19
N SER A 11 -14.49 -3.54 -11.88
CA SER A 11 -14.38 -2.17 -11.42
C SER A 11 -14.81 -2.11 -9.96
N PHE A 12 -13.95 -1.52 -9.12
CA PHE A 12 -14.24 -1.19 -7.73
C PHE A 12 -15.48 -0.28 -7.72
N LEU A 13 -16.63 -0.88 -7.42
CA LEU A 13 -17.85 -0.15 -7.12
C LEU A 13 -17.68 0.48 -5.74
N GLY A 14 -17.89 1.80 -5.71
CA GLY A 14 -17.55 2.67 -4.60
C GLY A 14 -18.10 2.20 -3.25
N GLY A 15 -17.23 2.27 -2.25
CA GLY A 15 -17.55 2.13 -0.85
C GLY A 15 -16.41 2.71 -0.03
N CYS A 16 -16.53 3.98 0.33
CA CYS A 16 -15.68 4.62 1.32
C CYS A 16 -15.97 4.01 2.68
N MET A 17 -15.22 2.98 3.12
CA MET A 17 -14.97 2.67 4.53
C MET A 17 -13.79 1.71 4.60
N THR A 18 -12.67 2.19 5.15
CA THR A 18 -11.52 1.43 5.69
C THR A 18 -10.82 0.44 4.73
N PRO A 19 -9.48 0.34 4.72
CA PRO A 19 -8.91 -0.97 4.45
C PRO A 19 -9.45 -1.86 5.58
N THR A 20 -10.52 -2.63 5.30
CA THR A 20 -10.81 -3.80 6.11
C THR A 20 -9.50 -4.55 6.19
N GLY A 21 -9.03 -4.72 7.42
CA GLY A 21 -7.74 -5.28 7.72
C GLY A 21 -7.45 -6.45 6.80
N PHE A 22 -6.19 -6.55 6.42
CA PHE A 22 -5.62 -7.74 5.84
C PHE A 22 -6.15 -8.95 6.62
N GLU A 23 -7.19 -9.62 6.09
CA GLU A 23 -7.64 -10.89 6.61
C GLU A 23 -6.47 -11.82 6.33
N GLY A 24 -5.74 -12.14 7.40
CA GLY A 24 -4.44 -12.78 7.33
C GLY A 24 -4.44 -13.98 6.40
N TYR A 25 -3.27 -14.28 5.85
CA TYR A 25 -3.06 -15.54 5.15
C TYR A 25 -3.38 -16.69 6.10
N CYS A 26 -4.49 -17.39 5.88
CA CYS A 26 -4.70 -18.70 6.46
C CYS A 26 -3.69 -19.64 5.80
N LEU A 27 -2.55 -19.88 6.47
CA LEU A 27 -1.64 -20.96 6.11
C LEU A 27 -2.41 -22.29 6.17
N ALA A 28 -2.29 -23.08 5.10
CA ALA A 28 -2.96 -24.38 4.96
C ALA A 28 -2.50 -25.44 5.99
N SER A 29 -1.53 -25.11 6.86
CA SER A 29 -1.06 -25.98 7.94
C SER A 29 -2.05 -26.13 9.10
N SER A 30 -3.16 -25.38 9.14
CA SER A 30 -4.14 -25.46 10.24
C SER A 30 -5.09 -26.67 10.21
N ILE A 31 -4.91 -27.64 9.29
CA ILE A 31 -5.84 -28.78 9.13
C ILE A 31 -5.28 -30.11 9.65
N ALA A 32 -3.97 -30.22 9.91
CA ALA A 32 -3.38 -31.44 10.44
C ALA A 32 -3.34 -31.43 11.98
N GLY A 33 -4.34 -32.05 12.59
CA GLY A 33 -4.46 -32.17 14.04
C GLY A 33 -3.36 -33.01 14.66
N ASP A 34 -2.36 -32.35 15.25
CA ASP A 34 -1.56 -32.90 16.35
C ASP A 34 -1.83 -32.06 17.61
N GLY A 35 -2.14 -32.74 18.71
CA GLY A 35 -2.76 -32.18 19.92
C GLY A 35 -1.85 -31.29 20.79
N ARG A 36 -0.88 -30.61 20.17
CA ARG A 36 -0.03 -29.58 20.78
C ARG A 36 0.14 -28.44 19.79
N THR A 37 -0.93 -27.74 19.48
CA THR A 37 -0.81 -26.44 18.82
C THR A 37 -0.34 -25.42 19.86
N PRO A 38 0.87 -24.82 19.72
CA PRO A 38 1.15 -23.56 20.41
C PRO A 38 0.04 -22.58 20.05
N SER A 39 -0.36 -21.74 21.00
CA SER A 39 -1.52 -20.87 20.84
C SER A 39 -1.35 -20.04 19.55
N LEU A 40 -2.18 -20.31 18.55
CA LEU A 40 -2.18 -19.65 17.23
C LEU A 40 -2.47 -18.13 17.31
N TYR A 41 -2.67 -17.60 18.52
CA TYR A 41 -2.92 -16.19 18.77
C TYR A 41 -1.64 -15.45 19.20
N GLU A 42 -0.65 -16.08 19.84
CA GLU A 42 0.60 -15.39 20.24
C GLU A 42 1.57 -15.19 19.06
N GLY A 43 1.50 -16.04 18.02
CA GLY A 43 2.38 -15.92 16.84
C GLY A 43 1.97 -14.83 15.84
N ASN A 44 0.71 -14.39 15.84
CA ASN A 44 0.22 -13.42 14.85
C ASN A 44 0.58 -11.97 15.23
N GLU A 45 0.73 -11.66 16.52
CA GLU A 45 1.05 -10.31 16.96
C GLU A 45 2.47 -9.89 16.55
N THR A 46 3.45 -10.78 16.65
CA THR A 46 4.84 -10.49 16.26
C THR A 46 4.99 -10.31 14.75
N VAL A 47 4.31 -11.14 13.96
CA VAL A 47 4.28 -11.04 12.50
C VAL A 47 3.61 -9.73 12.06
N ASN A 48 2.47 -9.37 12.66
CA ASN A 48 1.78 -8.11 12.37
C ASN A 48 2.65 -6.91 12.75
N MET A 49 3.29 -6.92 13.91
CA MET A 49 4.19 -5.84 14.34
C MET A 49 5.39 -5.69 13.40
N LEU A 50 5.97 -6.79 12.92
CA LEU A 50 7.08 -6.76 11.96
C LEU A 50 6.62 -6.22 10.60
N ALA A 51 5.45 -6.63 10.13
CA ALA A 51 4.84 -6.12 8.91
C ALA A 51 4.54 -4.62 9.01
N GLU A 52 3.99 -4.15 10.13
CA GLU A 52 3.76 -2.73 10.38
C GLU A 52 5.05 -1.93 10.45
N ALA A 53 6.09 -2.44 11.13
CA ALA A 53 7.40 -1.79 11.18
C ALA A 53 8.02 -1.68 9.78
N PHE A 54 7.91 -2.74 8.97
CA PHE A 54 8.37 -2.75 7.59
C PHE A 54 7.60 -1.74 6.72
N VAL A 55 6.27 -1.75 6.77
CA VAL A 55 5.43 -0.79 6.04
C VAL A 55 5.78 0.64 6.43
N ASN A 56 6.01 0.90 7.72
CA ASN A 56 6.43 2.22 8.18
C ASN A 56 7.81 2.63 7.65
N GLU A 57 8.78 1.72 7.61
CA GLU A 57 10.11 2.03 7.06
C GLU A 57 10.04 2.30 5.55
N VAL A 58 9.27 1.50 4.81
CA VAL A 58 9.00 1.71 3.39
C VAL A 58 8.29 3.06 3.15
N LEU A 59 7.31 3.42 3.98
CA LEU A 59 6.66 4.74 3.93
C LEU A 59 7.64 5.88 4.21
N ARG A 60 8.61 5.70 5.11
CA ARG A 60 9.66 6.70 5.39
C ARG A 60 10.63 6.88 4.22
N GLU A 61 10.83 5.85 3.40
CA GLU A 61 11.64 5.94 2.18
C GLU A 61 10.93 6.67 1.02
N GLN A 62 9.62 6.91 1.10
CA GLN A 62 8.85 7.51 0.01
C GLN A 62 9.50 8.78 -0.59
N PRO A 63 9.98 9.78 0.19
CA PRO A 63 10.61 10.98 -0.39
C PRO A 63 11.90 10.68 -1.17
N ALA A 64 12.66 9.69 -0.73
CA ALA A 64 13.88 9.25 -1.43
C ALA A 64 13.53 8.53 -2.73
N VAL A 65 12.47 7.71 -2.73
CA VAL A 65 11.93 7.05 -3.93
C VAL A 65 11.43 8.10 -4.93
N GLU A 66 10.66 9.10 -4.48
CA GLU A 66 10.18 10.20 -5.33
C GLU A 66 11.34 10.95 -6.01
N THR A 67 12.43 11.20 -5.28
CA THR A 67 13.65 11.84 -5.83
C THR A 67 14.31 10.97 -6.89
N ARG A 68 14.34 9.64 -6.71
CA ARG A 68 14.91 8.72 -7.71
C ARG A 68 14.01 8.59 -8.95
N ILE A 69 12.68 8.58 -8.77
CA ILE A 69 11.72 8.63 -9.87
C ILE A 69 11.95 9.91 -10.68
N GLN A 70 12.11 11.07 -10.03
CA GLN A 70 12.38 12.34 -10.70
C GLN A 70 13.63 12.30 -11.60
N MET A 71 14.68 11.61 -11.16
CA MET A 71 15.94 11.50 -11.91
C MET A 71 15.86 10.51 -13.08
N ARG A 72 15.08 9.43 -12.97
CA ARG A 72 14.99 8.37 -14.00
C ARG A 72 13.83 8.56 -14.98
N HIS A 73 12.68 8.99 -14.47
CA HIS A 73 11.39 9.07 -15.18
C HIS A 73 10.72 10.42 -14.90
N PRO A 74 11.24 11.54 -15.43
CA PRO A 74 10.72 12.88 -15.16
C PRO A 74 9.26 13.07 -15.61
N GLU A 75 8.83 12.37 -16.67
CA GLU A 75 7.44 12.36 -17.14
C GLU A 75 6.48 11.74 -16.13
N LEU A 76 6.88 10.64 -15.48
CA LEU A 76 6.07 9.98 -14.46
C LEU A 76 6.02 10.85 -13.20
N TYR A 77 7.15 11.45 -12.82
CA TYR A 77 7.22 12.36 -11.69
C TYR A 77 6.29 13.59 -11.88
N ALA A 78 6.28 14.20 -13.06
CA ALA A 78 5.40 15.33 -13.36
C ALA A 78 3.92 14.98 -13.20
N GLU A 79 3.53 13.75 -13.52
CA GLU A 79 2.15 13.27 -13.33
C GLU A 79 1.82 13.03 -11.85
N ILE A 80 2.75 12.42 -11.10
CA ILE A 80 2.62 12.20 -9.64
C ILE A 80 2.49 13.54 -8.92
N ASP A 81 3.38 14.49 -9.22
CA ASP A 81 3.40 15.83 -8.63
C ASP A 81 2.11 16.59 -8.94
N ARG A 82 1.65 16.55 -10.21
CA ARG A 82 0.37 17.16 -10.59
C ARG A 82 -0.80 16.62 -9.76
N LEU A 83 -0.91 15.30 -9.59
CA LEU A 83 -1.99 14.68 -8.82
C LEU A 83 -1.92 15.07 -7.34
N LYS A 84 -0.70 15.12 -6.77
CA LYS A 84 -0.45 15.52 -5.39
C LYS A 84 -0.84 16.98 -5.16
N VAL A 85 -0.35 17.89 -6.00
CA VAL A 85 -0.67 19.33 -5.93
C VAL A 85 -2.16 19.58 -6.12
N GLU A 86 -2.83 18.86 -7.04
CA GLU A 86 -4.29 18.97 -7.21
C GLU A 86 -5.04 18.52 -5.94
N GLY A 87 -4.61 17.42 -5.32
CA GLY A 87 -5.18 16.92 -4.08
C GLY A 87 -4.98 17.88 -2.90
N GLU A 88 -3.75 18.37 -2.72
CA GLU A 88 -3.39 19.35 -1.68
C GLU A 88 -4.14 20.66 -1.86
N PHE A 89 -4.29 21.15 -3.09
CA PHE A 89 -5.06 22.35 -3.39
C PHE A 89 -6.53 22.21 -2.96
N ARG A 90 -7.18 21.08 -3.31
CA ARG A 90 -8.57 20.80 -2.90
C ARG A 90 -8.72 20.76 -1.38
N LEU A 91 -7.76 20.15 -0.68
CA LEU A 91 -7.76 20.10 0.79
C LEU A 91 -7.44 21.45 1.44
N SER A 92 -6.61 22.28 0.83
CA SER A 92 -6.29 23.63 1.33
C SER A 92 -7.49 24.58 1.25
N ILE A 93 -8.34 24.42 0.21
CA ILE A 93 -9.55 25.22 0.01
C ILE A 93 -10.69 24.77 0.93
N PHE A 94 -10.66 23.52 1.40
CA PHE A 94 -11.71 22.96 2.26
C PHE A 94 -12.04 23.84 3.46
N TRP A 95 -11.03 24.23 4.26
CA TRP A 95 -11.20 25.03 5.47
C TRP A 95 -11.75 26.44 5.20
N PRO A 96 -11.12 27.27 4.32
CA PRO A 96 -11.64 28.60 4.05
C PRO A 96 -13.03 28.57 3.42
N LEU A 97 -13.32 27.59 2.56
CA LEU A 97 -14.64 27.43 1.95
C LEU A 97 -15.72 27.05 2.98
N THR A 98 -15.40 26.11 3.88
CA THR A 98 -16.31 25.70 4.97
C THR A 98 -16.62 26.88 5.88
N LEU A 99 -15.59 27.63 6.29
CA LEU A 99 -15.75 28.81 7.13
C LEU A 99 -16.59 29.89 6.43
N PHE A 100 -16.33 30.15 5.15
CA PHE A 100 -17.07 31.11 4.36
C PHE A 100 -18.56 30.76 4.26
N ILE A 101 -18.89 29.49 3.96
CA ILE A 101 -20.27 29.00 3.89
C ILE A 101 -20.96 29.10 5.25
N ALA A 102 -20.26 28.74 6.33
CA ALA A 102 -20.80 28.85 7.69
C ALA A 102 -21.11 30.31 8.08
N LEU A 103 -20.20 31.23 7.79
CA LEU A 103 -20.39 32.66 8.06
C LEU A 103 -21.53 33.26 7.22
N LEU A 104 -21.65 32.86 5.95
CA LEU A 104 -22.74 33.29 5.07
C LEU A 104 -24.09 32.76 5.55
N GLY A 105 -24.13 31.50 5.98
CA GLY A 105 -25.31 30.86 6.56
C GLY A 105 -25.78 31.52 7.85
N TRP A 106 -24.83 31.96 8.68
CA TRP A 106 -25.11 32.61 9.96
C TRP A 106 -25.62 34.04 9.81
N ASN A 107 -25.00 34.84 8.93
CA ASN A 107 -25.26 36.27 8.86
C ASN A 107 -26.36 36.67 7.85
N TRP A 108 -26.56 35.89 6.78
CA TRP A 108 -27.39 36.33 5.64
C TRP A 108 -28.60 35.43 5.40
N SER A 109 -28.39 34.12 5.24
CA SER A 109 -29.48 33.21 4.86
C SER A 109 -29.25 31.79 5.35
N PRO A 110 -30.18 31.19 6.12
CA PRO A 110 -30.06 29.80 6.58
C PRO A 110 -30.05 28.80 5.42
N LEU A 111 -30.59 29.16 4.24
CA LEU A 111 -30.51 28.32 3.04
C LEU A 111 -29.06 28.12 2.59
N ALA A 112 -28.14 29.04 2.89
CA ALA A 112 -26.73 28.89 2.54
C ALA A 112 -26.08 27.71 3.28
N LEU A 113 -26.63 27.26 4.41
CA LEU A 113 -26.15 26.07 5.13
C LEU A 113 -26.30 24.78 4.31
N THR A 114 -27.20 24.74 3.32
CA THR A 114 -27.31 23.59 2.41
C THR A 114 -26.04 23.40 1.57
N LEU A 115 -25.29 24.48 1.29
CA LEU A 115 -23.99 24.42 0.60
C LEU A 115 -22.90 23.77 1.45
N LEU A 116 -23.10 23.58 2.76
CA LEU A 116 -22.12 22.92 3.65
C LEU A 116 -21.91 21.44 3.30
N VAL A 117 -22.76 20.88 2.43
CA VAL A 117 -22.56 19.56 1.83
C VAL A 117 -21.37 19.57 0.85
N LEU A 118 -21.00 20.70 0.25
CA LEU A 118 -19.97 20.77 -0.79
C LEU A 118 -18.52 20.52 -0.29
N PRO A 119 -18.07 21.08 0.85
CA PRO A 119 -16.75 20.80 1.40
C PRO A 119 -16.39 19.31 1.61
N PRO A 120 -17.23 18.44 2.20
CA PRO A 120 -16.87 17.03 2.36
C PRO A 120 -16.70 16.29 1.02
N PHE A 121 -17.43 16.68 -0.04
CA PHE A 121 -17.18 16.15 -1.39
C PHE A 121 -15.81 16.57 -1.93
N LEU A 122 -15.43 17.84 -1.75
CA LEU A 122 -14.10 18.34 -2.10
C LEU A 122 -12.98 17.63 -1.34
N ALA A 123 -13.18 17.39 -0.03
CA ALA A 123 -12.21 16.67 0.78
C ALA A 123 -12.04 15.24 0.30
N ARG A 124 -13.15 14.53 0.05
CA ARG A 124 -13.13 13.16 -0.51
C ARG A 124 -12.37 13.10 -1.83
N ASP A 125 -12.63 14.02 -2.74
CA ASP A 125 -11.93 14.09 -4.02
C ASP A 125 -10.43 14.41 -3.84
N GLY A 126 -10.08 15.30 -2.91
CA GLY A 126 -8.70 15.62 -2.56
C GLY A 126 -7.92 14.39 -2.08
N PHE A 127 -8.49 13.63 -1.13
CA PHE A 127 -7.88 12.39 -0.64
C PHE A 127 -7.76 11.34 -1.74
N ARG A 128 -8.77 11.22 -2.61
CA ARG A 128 -8.72 10.29 -3.75
C ARG A 128 -7.55 10.61 -4.67
N ARG A 129 -7.29 11.89 -4.97
CA ARG A 129 -6.16 12.31 -5.82
C ARG A 129 -4.80 12.00 -5.19
N ILE A 130 -4.65 12.21 -3.88
CA ILE A 130 -3.42 11.87 -3.14
C ILE A 130 -3.22 10.34 -3.07
N ALA A 131 -4.30 9.57 -2.95
CA ALA A 131 -4.22 8.12 -3.02
C ALA A 131 -3.82 7.63 -4.42
N GLU A 132 -4.38 8.22 -5.48
CA GLU A 132 -4.02 7.94 -6.87
C GLU A 132 -2.53 8.26 -7.15
N SER A 133 -1.99 9.37 -6.62
CA SER A 133 -0.56 9.68 -6.75
C SER A 133 0.30 8.65 -6.02
N SER A 134 -0.09 8.26 -4.81
CA SER A 134 0.63 7.26 -4.02
C SER A 134 0.64 5.89 -4.71
N GLN A 135 -0.49 5.47 -5.28
CA GLN A 135 -0.58 4.22 -6.04
C GLN A 135 0.37 4.21 -7.24
N LYS A 136 0.57 5.34 -7.92
CA LYS A 136 1.55 5.44 -9.02
C LYS A 136 2.99 5.33 -8.54
N THR A 137 3.32 6.00 -7.43
CA THR A 137 4.65 5.87 -6.80
C THR A 137 4.94 4.43 -6.40
N TRP A 138 3.98 3.75 -5.75
CA TRP A 138 4.12 2.34 -5.38
C TRP A 138 4.14 1.40 -6.59
N GLY A 139 3.35 1.69 -7.62
CA GLY A 139 3.36 0.93 -8.87
C GLY A 139 4.73 0.94 -9.55
N ALA A 140 5.38 2.11 -9.62
CA ALA A 140 6.73 2.24 -10.15
C ALA A 140 7.78 1.48 -9.32
N LEU A 141 7.59 1.46 -7.99
CA LEU A 141 8.47 0.73 -7.08
C LEU A 141 8.31 -0.79 -7.24
N VAL A 142 7.07 -1.29 -7.29
CA VAL A 142 6.77 -2.72 -7.49
C VAL A 142 7.22 -3.20 -8.88
N ALA A 143 7.14 -2.34 -9.89
CA ALA A 143 7.66 -2.62 -11.24
C ALA A 143 9.20 -2.67 -11.32
N LYS A 144 9.91 -2.45 -10.20
CA LYS A 144 11.39 -2.41 -10.12
C LYS A 144 12.04 -1.37 -11.05
N GLU A 145 11.28 -0.36 -11.48
CA GLU A 145 11.82 0.77 -12.27
C GLU A 145 12.77 1.64 -11.43
N VAL A 146 12.47 1.71 -10.12
CA VAL A 146 13.27 2.42 -9.12
C VAL A 146 13.67 1.47 -8.00
N THR A 147 14.95 1.52 -7.62
CA THR A 147 15.49 0.72 -6.52
C THR A 147 15.15 1.35 -5.17
N SER A 148 14.73 0.52 -4.20
CA SER A 148 14.56 0.88 -2.79
C SER A 148 15.54 0.04 -1.96
N PRO A 149 16.45 0.67 -1.18
CA PRO A 149 17.36 -0.04 -0.30
C PRO A 149 16.63 -1.00 0.64
N THR A 150 15.48 -0.61 1.17
CA THR A 150 14.69 -1.46 2.07
C THR A 150 14.12 -2.67 1.34
N ILE A 151 13.57 -2.51 0.13
CA ILE A 151 13.08 -3.66 -0.67
C ILE A 151 14.24 -4.55 -1.12
N ASP A 152 15.34 -3.96 -1.57
CA ASP A 152 16.53 -4.70 -2.01
C ASP A 152 17.16 -5.49 -0.84
N ALA A 153 17.20 -4.92 0.36
CA ALA A 153 17.66 -5.61 1.58
C ALA A 153 16.73 -6.77 1.97
N MET A 154 15.42 -6.60 1.79
CA MET A 154 14.43 -7.65 2.04
C MET A 154 14.53 -8.78 1.00
N ASP A 155 14.64 -8.45 -0.28
CA ASP A 155 14.85 -9.43 -1.36
C ASP A 155 16.16 -10.20 -1.14
N ALA A 156 17.23 -9.53 -0.69
CA ALA A 156 18.50 -10.17 -0.34
C ALA A 156 18.37 -11.12 0.86
N ALA A 157 17.67 -10.70 1.93
CA ALA A 157 17.39 -11.53 3.09
C ALA A 157 16.54 -12.76 2.75
N ARG A 158 15.54 -12.58 1.89
CA ARG A 158 14.69 -13.67 1.39
C ARG A 158 15.53 -14.71 0.65
N GLN A 159 16.49 -14.28 -0.16
CA GLN A 159 17.39 -15.18 -0.89
C GLN A 159 18.40 -15.87 0.02
N SER A 160 18.89 -15.21 1.06
CA SER A 160 19.91 -15.76 1.96
C SER A 160 19.35 -16.70 3.04
N LYS A 161 18.02 -16.83 3.16
CA LYS A 161 17.32 -17.54 4.27
C LYS A 161 17.83 -17.13 5.67
N THR A 162 18.41 -15.94 5.78
CA THR A 162 19.01 -15.43 7.00
C THR A 162 18.47 -14.02 7.19
N ALA A 163 18.03 -13.71 8.41
CA ALA A 163 17.60 -12.37 8.75
C ALA A 163 18.70 -11.38 8.38
N PRO A 164 18.40 -10.26 7.70
CA PRO A 164 19.41 -9.27 7.40
C PRO A 164 19.82 -8.67 8.75
N PHE A 165 21.06 -8.97 9.17
CA PHE A 165 21.60 -8.61 10.50
C PHE A 165 21.41 -7.12 10.84
N ASP A 166 21.42 -6.25 9.83
CA ASP A 166 21.28 -4.80 9.97
C ASP A 166 19.84 -4.36 10.38
N PHE A 167 18.82 -5.16 10.07
CA PHE A 167 17.44 -4.89 10.50
C PHE A 167 17.28 -5.14 12.01
N LEU A 168 17.93 -6.18 12.54
CA LEU A 168 17.87 -6.52 13.97
C LEU A 168 18.61 -5.49 14.84
N GLU A 169 19.70 -4.90 14.33
CA GLU A 169 20.38 -3.80 15.04
C GLU A 169 19.51 -2.54 15.14
N ARG A 170 18.65 -2.29 14.14
CA ARG A 170 17.74 -1.14 14.11
C ARG A 170 16.46 -1.36 14.94
N TYR A 171 16.11 -2.62 15.22
CA TYR A 171 14.96 -3.01 16.04
C TYR A 171 15.38 -4.00 17.15
N PRO A 172 15.94 -3.51 18.28
CA PRO A 172 16.48 -4.35 19.36
C PRO A 172 15.40 -5.16 20.12
N ALA A 173 14.13 -5.01 19.75
CA ALA A 173 13.01 -5.78 20.30
C ALA A 173 12.92 -7.21 19.73
N LEU A 174 13.65 -7.52 18.65
CA LEU A 174 13.72 -8.86 18.08
C LEU A 174 14.93 -9.58 18.68
N GLU A 175 14.69 -10.60 19.51
CA GLU A 175 15.77 -11.34 20.15
C GLU A 175 16.69 -12.02 19.11
N PRO A 176 18.02 -12.03 19.34
CA PRO A 176 18.96 -12.70 18.46
C PRO A 176 18.71 -14.21 18.48
N GLY A 177 18.27 -14.76 17.34
CA GLY A 177 17.88 -16.16 17.21
C GLY A 177 16.48 -16.41 16.63
N PHE A 178 15.78 -15.36 16.17
CA PHE A 178 14.54 -15.52 15.40
C PHE A 178 14.82 -16.21 14.05
N GLU A 179 14.60 -17.53 14.01
CA GLU A 179 14.54 -18.29 12.76
C GLU A 179 13.19 -18.02 12.09
N PHE A 180 13.23 -17.55 10.84
CA PHE A 180 12.02 -17.48 10.05
C PHE A 180 11.49 -18.90 9.85
N PRO A 181 10.21 -19.16 10.14
CA PRO A 181 9.65 -20.49 9.90
C PRO A 181 9.80 -20.85 8.42
N ASP A 182 10.43 -22.00 8.13
CA ASP A 182 10.61 -22.55 6.77
C ASP A 182 9.27 -22.71 6.01
N GLU A 183 8.14 -22.71 6.73
CA GLU A 183 6.78 -22.82 6.18
C GLU A 183 6.24 -21.56 5.52
N VAL A 184 6.92 -20.39 5.58
CA VAL A 184 6.60 -19.27 4.68
C VAL A 184 7.35 -19.42 3.35
N ALA A 185 7.45 -20.65 2.87
CA ALA A 185 7.80 -20.94 1.49
C ALA A 185 6.67 -20.37 0.62
N PHE A 186 6.87 -19.13 0.18
CA PHE A 186 6.06 -18.53 -0.88
C PHE A 186 6.12 -19.49 -2.06
N ASP A 187 4.98 -20.09 -2.40
CA ASP A 187 4.87 -21.18 -3.35
C ASP A 187 5.48 -20.75 -4.68
N SER A 188 6.70 -21.22 -4.98
CA SER A 188 7.47 -20.83 -6.16
C SER A 188 6.77 -21.23 -7.46
N GLU A 189 5.74 -22.08 -7.37
CA GLU A 189 4.86 -22.40 -8.49
C GLU A 189 4.12 -21.16 -9.05
N THR A 190 3.96 -20.08 -8.27
CA THR A 190 3.37 -18.84 -8.80
C THR A 190 4.30 -18.02 -9.68
N GLU A 191 5.62 -18.11 -9.55
CA GLU A 191 6.55 -17.33 -10.40
C GLU A 191 6.59 -17.84 -11.86
N ASP A 192 6.41 -19.15 -12.07
CA ASP A 192 6.37 -19.74 -13.41
C ASP A 192 5.10 -19.35 -14.19
N GLU A 193 3.98 -19.09 -13.50
CA GLU A 193 2.74 -18.66 -14.14
C GLU A 193 2.84 -17.21 -14.68
N TYR A 194 3.61 -16.33 -14.00
CA TYR A 194 3.85 -14.97 -14.47
C TYR A 194 4.80 -14.93 -15.68
N ALA A 195 5.88 -15.73 -15.69
CA ALA A 195 6.81 -15.80 -16.81
C ALA A 195 6.16 -16.30 -18.11
N VAL A 196 5.18 -17.21 -18.02
CA VAL A 196 4.40 -17.70 -19.17
C VAL A 196 3.41 -16.64 -19.68
N SER A 197 2.87 -15.80 -18.79
CA SER A 197 1.94 -14.73 -19.17
C SER A 197 2.61 -13.57 -19.93
N GLU A 198 3.86 -13.24 -19.58
CA GLU A 198 4.60 -12.13 -20.20
C GLU A 198 5.04 -12.45 -21.64
N ASN A 199 5.41 -13.71 -21.92
CA ASN A 199 5.76 -14.15 -23.28
C ASN A 199 4.55 -14.17 -24.23
N ARG A 200 3.33 -14.26 -23.70
CA ARG A 200 2.09 -14.33 -24.50
C ARG A 200 1.55 -12.97 -24.94
N MET A 201 2.01 -11.87 -24.32
CA MET A 201 1.67 -10.50 -24.76
C MET A 201 2.62 -9.96 -25.85
N ARG A 202 3.76 -10.63 -26.09
CA ARG A 202 4.76 -10.24 -27.09
C ARG A 202 4.61 -10.97 -28.44
N SER A 203 3.67 -11.91 -28.57
CA SER A 203 3.34 -12.65 -29.80
C SER A 203 2.01 -12.21 -30.38
#